data_AF-A0A8J2MJR2-F1
#
_entry.id   AF-A0A8J2MJR2-F1
#
_cell.length_a   1.000
_cell.length_b   1.000
_cell.length_c   1.000
_cell.angle_alpha   90.00
_cell.angle_beta   90.00
_cell.angle_gamma   90.00
#
_symmetry.space_group_name_H-M   'P 1'
#
loop_
_entity.id
_entity.type
_entity.pdbx_description
1 polymer ?
#
loop_
_entity_poly.entity_id
_entity_poly.type
_entity_poly.pdbx_seq_one_letter_code
_entity_poly.pdbx_strand_id
1 'polypeptide(L)'
;MLAGGIWCLYDSSEFCPYHSAIWTSAVFVITALIGIVTAKRCTVNFFVTYLVLSLICLMLCVISGAISARNLLLIGTYRHPKIDRNQAFCLIGEYDTSRMRYILAEMSRYDFKQCLLQLKIGIGINSIQFIVAIIEAILYLLSSILCCKQVCTKCYGT
;
A
#
# COMPACT_ATOMS: atom_id res chain seq x y z
N MET A 1 6.40 6.99 -0.54
CA MET A 1 5.14 6.28 -0.88
C MET A 1 4.13 7.20 -1.59
N LEU A 2 3.83 8.38 -1.04
CA LEU A 2 2.88 9.34 -1.63
C LEU A 2 3.11 9.64 -3.11
N ALA A 3 4.34 10.04 -3.49
CA ALA A 3 4.69 10.34 -4.88
C ALA A 3 4.51 9.13 -5.82
N GLY A 4 4.86 7.92 -5.36
CA GLY A 4 4.59 6.68 -6.09
C GLY A 4 3.09 6.40 -6.23
N GLY A 5 2.31 6.61 -5.17
CA GLY A 5 0.85 6.47 -5.22
C GLY A 5 0.20 7.44 -6.21
N ILE A 6 0.68 8.69 -6.27
CA ILE A 6 0.24 9.70 -7.24
C ILE A 6 0.65 9.29 -8.65
N TRP A 7 1.87 8.79 -8.84
CA TRP A 7 2.31 8.28 -10.14
C TRP A 7 1.42 7.13 -10.63
N CYS A 8 1.10 6.18 -9.75
CA CYS A 8 0.19 5.08 -10.11
C CYS A 8 -1.22 5.59 -10.46
N LEU A 9 -1.70 6.64 -9.81
CA LEU A 9 -3.00 7.23 -10.09
C LEU A 9 -3.08 7.76 -11.53
N TYR A 10 -2.06 8.49 -11.97
CA TYR A 10 -2.07 9.15 -13.29
C TYR A 10 -1.73 8.18 -14.43
N ASP A 11 -0.78 7.28 -14.20
CA ASP A 11 -0.17 6.51 -15.28
C ASP A 11 -0.63 5.03 -15.30
N SER A 12 -1.18 4.52 -14.20
CA SER A 12 -1.42 3.06 -14.03
C SER A 12 -2.57 2.76 -13.05
N SER A 13 -3.68 3.50 -13.14
CA SER A 13 -4.79 3.43 -12.17
C SER A 13 -5.41 2.04 -12.04
N GLU A 14 -5.39 1.25 -13.10
CA GLU A 14 -5.90 -0.13 -13.13
C GLU A 14 -5.08 -1.09 -12.26
N PHE A 15 -3.78 -0.83 -12.12
CA PHE A 15 -2.84 -1.64 -11.34
C PHE A 15 -2.76 -1.21 -9.86
N CYS A 16 -3.36 -0.05 -9.50
CA CYS A 16 -3.44 0.46 -8.12
C CYS A 16 -4.88 0.84 -7.71
N PRO A 17 -5.81 -0.13 -7.68
CA PRO A 17 -7.25 0.13 -7.61
C PRO A 17 -7.76 0.76 -6.30
N TYR A 18 -6.99 0.67 -5.20
CA TYR A 18 -7.42 1.07 -3.86
C TYR A 18 -6.73 2.35 -3.35
N HIS A 19 -5.89 2.98 -4.19
CA HIS A 19 -5.10 4.18 -3.85
C HIS A 19 -4.41 4.08 -2.47
N SER A 20 -4.04 2.85 -2.09
CA SER A 20 -3.64 2.51 -0.72
C SER A 20 -2.41 3.26 -0.29
N ALA A 21 -1.45 3.44 -1.20
CA ALA A 21 -0.26 4.24 -0.96
C ALA A 21 -0.53 5.73 -0.65
N ILE A 22 -1.63 6.31 -1.14
CA ILE A 22 -1.94 7.74 -0.93
C ILE A 22 -2.51 7.96 0.47
N TRP A 23 -3.59 7.24 0.81
CA TRP A 23 -4.24 7.44 2.10
C TRP A 23 -3.41 6.90 3.26
N THR A 24 -2.64 5.81 3.11
CA THR A 24 -1.73 5.36 4.17
C THR A 24 -0.66 6.40 4.48
N SER A 25 -0.07 7.01 3.44
CA SER A 25 0.94 8.06 3.61
C SER A 25 0.37 9.28 4.35
N ALA A 26 -0.85 9.71 4.02
CA ALA A 26 -1.50 10.83 4.69
C ALA A 26 -1.72 10.54 6.19
N VAL A 27 -2.24 9.35 6.52
CA VAL A 27 -2.46 8.94 7.91
C VAL A 27 -1.14 8.86 8.68
N PHE A 28 -0.08 8.27 8.12
CA PHE A 28 1.22 8.19 8.79
C PHE A 28 1.84 9.57 9.07
N VAL A 29 1.71 10.53 8.15
CA VAL A 29 2.18 11.90 8.38
C VAL A 29 1.42 12.56 9.53
N ILE A 30 0.09 12.42 9.58
CA ILE A 30 -0.73 12.97 10.67
C ILE A 30 -0.31 12.34 12.00
N THR A 31 -0.13 11.01 12.03
CA THR A 31 0.31 10.30 13.23
C THR A 31 1.69 10.74 13.70
N ALA A 32 2.63 10.95 12.77
CA ALA A 32 3.96 11.45 13.10
C ALA A 32 3.90 12.87 13.72
N LEU A 33 3.07 13.77 13.18
CA LEU A 33 2.88 15.11 13.74
C LEU A 33 2.32 15.05 15.17
N ILE A 34 1.31 14.21 15.40
CA ILE A 34 0.72 14.01 16.73
C ILE A 34 1.75 13.40 17.69
N GLY A 35 2.60 12.47 17.23
CA GLY A 35 3.71 11.93 18.00
C GLY A 35 4.72 12.99 18.45
N ILE A 36 5.11 13.89 17.55
CA ILE A 36 6.00 15.03 17.88
C ILE A 36 5.37 15.96 18.91
N VAL A 37 4.08 16.28 18.75
CA VAL A 37 3.34 17.13 19.71
C VAL A 37 3.26 16.44 21.08
N THR A 38 3.00 15.13 21.10
CA THR A 38 2.93 14.32 22.31
C THR A 38 4.26 14.34 23.07
N ALA A 39 5.37 14.16 22.36
CA ALA A 39 6.72 14.22 22.94
C ALA A 39 7.04 15.59 23.54
N LYS A 40 6.56 16.69 22.93
CA LYS A 40 6.79 18.06 23.43
C LYS A 40 5.89 18.44 24.61
N ARG A 41 4.60 18.07 24.58
CA ARG A 41 3.60 18.51 25.57
C ARG A 41 3.54 17.61 26.80
N CYS A 42 3.98 16.35 26.70
CA CYS A 42 4.11 15.41 27.82
C CYS A 42 2.85 15.19 28.68
N THR A 43 1.64 15.46 28.17
CA THR A 43 0.37 15.24 28.89
C THR A 43 -0.23 13.87 28.57
N VAL A 44 -0.91 13.25 29.53
CA VAL A 44 -1.52 11.91 29.40
C VAL A 44 -2.50 11.82 28.23
N ASN A 45 -3.34 12.84 28.01
CA ASN A 45 -4.34 12.83 26.92
C ASN A 45 -3.70 12.70 25.53
N PHE A 46 -2.57 13.37 25.29
CA PHE A 46 -1.84 13.24 24.01
C PHE A 46 -1.20 11.86 23.87
N PHE A 47 -0.68 11.26 24.95
CA PHE A 47 -0.15 9.90 24.91
C PHE A 47 -1.23 8.87 24.58
N VAL A 48 -2.41 8.97 25.19
CA VAL A 48 -3.55 8.09 24.89
C VAL A 48 -4.00 8.27 23.44
N THR A 49 -4.08 9.51 22.97
CA THR A 49 -4.46 9.81 21.57
C THR A 49 -3.46 9.20 20.59
N TYR A 50 -2.16 9.39 20.82
CA TYR A 50 -1.09 8.82 19.99
C TYR A 50 -1.05 7.28 20.04
N LEU A 51 -1.35 6.68 21.20
CA LEU A 51 -1.47 5.23 21.35
C LEU A 51 -2.60 4.68 20.48
N VAL A 52 -3.80 5.26 20.57
CA VAL A 52 -4.95 4.87 19.75
C VAL A 52 -4.63 5.02 18.26
N LEU A 53 -4.01 6.13 17.87
CA LEU A 53 -3.60 6.36 16.49
C LEU A 53 -2.56 5.34 16.01
N SER A 54 -1.60 4.98 16.87
CA SER A 54 -0.59 3.96 16.54
C SER A 54 -1.22 2.58 16.32
N LEU A 55 -2.23 2.21 17.12
CA LEU A 55 -2.98 0.96 16.91
C LEU A 55 -3.79 0.99 15.61
N ILE A 56 -4.40 2.13 15.26
CA ILE A 56 -5.08 2.31 13.97
C ILE A 56 -4.06 2.16 12.83
N CYS A 57 -2.89 2.79 12.94
CA CYS A 57 -1.81 2.66 11.95
C CYS A 57 -1.35 1.22 11.77
N LEU A 58 -1.24 0.43 12.85
CA LEU A 58 -0.94 -1.01 12.77
C LEU A 58 -1.98 -1.76 11.94
N MET A 59 -3.27 -1.53 12.20
CA MET A 59 -4.34 -2.16 11.41
C MET A 59 -4.28 -1.75 9.94
N LEU A 60 -3.98 -0.48 9.65
CA LEU A 60 -3.82 0.01 8.28
C LEU A 60 -2.58 -0.58 7.59
N CYS A 61 -1.48 -0.83 8.30
CA CYS A 61 -0.32 -1.56 7.77
C CYS A 61 -0.70 -2.99 7.37
N VAL A 62 -1.46 -3.70 8.20
CA VAL A 62 -1.92 -5.07 7.88
C VAL A 62 -2.85 -5.06 6.66
N ILE A 63 -3.82 -4.16 6.62
CA ILE A 63 -4.76 -4.04 5.48
C ILE A 63 -4.01 -3.69 4.19
N SER A 64 -3.11 -2.71 4.24
CA SER A 64 -2.36 -2.28 3.05
C SER A 64 -1.36 -3.35 2.59
N GLY A 65 -0.70 -4.06 3.51
CA GLY A 65 0.14 -5.20 3.22
C GLY A 65 -0.65 -6.35 2.57
N ALA A 66 -1.83 -6.68 3.09
CA ALA A 66 -2.70 -7.71 2.54
C ALA A 66 -3.22 -7.34 1.13
N ILE A 67 -3.61 -6.07 0.91
CA ILE A 67 -4.00 -5.58 -0.41
C ILE A 67 -2.84 -5.67 -1.38
N SER A 68 -1.64 -5.22 -0.98
CA SER A 68 -0.46 -5.29 -1.85
C SER A 68 -0.07 -6.74 -2.19
N ALA A 69 -0.08 -7.64 -1.20
CA ALA A 69 0.18 -9.07 -1.42
C ALA A 69 -0.85 -9.70 -2.36
N ARG A 70 -2.14 -9.39 -2.19
CA ARG A 70 -3.18 -9.86 -3.13
C ARG A 70 -3.00 -9.31 -4.53
N ASN A 71 -2.69 -8.02 -4.68
CA ASN A 71 -2.42 -7.41 -5.99
C ASN A 71 -1.24 -8.11 -6.66
N LEU A 72 -0.14 -8.35 -5.93
CA LEU A 72 1.03 -9.03 -6.46
C LEU A 72 0.74 -10.48 -6.88
N LEU A 73 -0.07 -11.21 -6.11
CA LEU A 73 -0.49 -12.57 -6.44
C LEU A 73 -1.46 -12.66 -7.63
N LEU A 74 -2.27 -11.62 -7.84
CA LEU A 74 -3.24 -11.57 -8.93
C LEU A 74 -2.63 -11.06 -10.23
N ILE A 75 -1.49 -10.36 -10.18
CA ILE A 75 -0.72 -9.97 -11.35
C ILE A 75 -0.32 -11.22 -12.15
N GLY A 76 -0.66 -11.22 -13.43
CA GLY A 76 -0.43 -12.32 -14.36
C GLY A 76 -1.60 -13.31 -14.43
N THR A 77 -2.50 -13.33 -13.46
CA THR A 77 -3.64 -14.25 -13.46
C THR A 77 -4.86 -13.68 -14.19
N TYR A 78 -5.77 -14.55 -14.65
CA TYR A 78 -7.02 -14.17 -15.34
C TYR A 78 -8.07 -13.50 -14.44
N ARG A 79 -7.79 -13.38 -13.13
CA ARG A 79 -8.78 -12.96 -12.12
C ARG A 79 -8.52 -11.56 -11.60
N HIS A 80 -7.75 -10.74 -12.32
CA HIS A 80 -7.50 -9.37 -11.88
C HIS A 80 -8.80 -8.54 -11.91
N PRO A 81 -9.27 -7.98 -10.79
CA PRO A 81 -10.65 -7.50 -10.63
C PRO A 81 -10.97 -6.22 -11.41
N LYS A 82 -9.96 -5.47 -11.88
CA LYS A 82 -10.14 -4.20 -12.62
C LYS A 82 -9.48 -4.16 -14.00
N ILE A 83 -8.80 -5.23 -14.40
CA ILE A 83 -8.15 -5.29 -15.71
C ILE A 83 -8.98 -6.23 -16.57
N ASP A 84 -9.61 -5.68 -17.62
CA ASP A 84 -10.34 -6.51 -18.56
C ASP A 84 -9.38 -7.49 -19.24
N ARG A 85 -9.79 -8.77 -19.29
CA ARG A 85 -9.06 -9.88 -19.92
C ARG A 85 -8.68 -9.53 -21.37
N ASN A 86 -9.41 -8.64 -22.03
CA ASN A 86 -9.15 -8.28 -23.42
C ASN A 86 -8.24 -7.06 -23.59
N GLN A 87 -7.85 -6.38 -22.50
CA GLN A 87 -7.07 -5.14 -22.58
C GLN A 87 -5.62 -5.32 -22.09
N ALA A 88 -5.32 -6.17 -21.10
CA ALA A 88 -3.94 -6.37 -20.66
C ALA A 88 -3.24 -7.53 -21.38
N PHE A 89 -2.87 -7.33 -22.64
CA PHE A 89 -2.11 -8.33 -23.41
C PHE A 89 -0.68 -8.57 -22.87
N CYS A 90 -0.14 -7.66 -22.04
CA CYS A 90 1.13 -7.89 -21.35
C CYS A 90 1.02 -8.85 -20.15
N LEU A 91 -0.19 -9.29 -19.79
CA LEU A 91 -0.49 -10.22 -18.71
C LEU A 91 -1.00 -11.55 -19.28
N ILE A 92 -0.13 -12.34 -19.90
CA ILE A 92 -0.44 -13.72 -20.29
C ILE A 92 0.14 -14.65 -19.22
N GLY A 93 -0.67 -15.05 -18.25
CA GLY A 93 -0.25 -16.01 -17.21
C GLY A 93 -0.55 -17.47 -17.50
N GLU A 94 -1.52 -17.79 -18.36
CA GLU A 94 -1.72 -19.16 -18.86
C GLU A 94 -1.64 -19.19 -20.38
N TYR A 95 -1.24 -20.34 -20.89
CA TYR A 95 -1.11 -20.56 -22.32
C TYR A 95 -2.50 -20.84 -22.92
N ASP A 96 -2.99 -19.92 -23.75
CA ASP A 96 -4.24 -20.07 -24.50
C ASP A 96 -3.99 -19.79 -25.99
N THR A 97 -4.05 -20.85 -26.80
CA THR A 97 -3.72 -20.84 -28.23
C THR A 97 -4.67 -19.98 -29.05
N SER A 98 -5.94 -19.90 -28.65
CA SER A 98 -6.96 -19.12 -29.33
C SER A 98 -6.72 -17.61 -29.17
N ARG A 99 -6.36 -17.21 -27.95
CA ARG A 99 -6.07 -15.83 -27.59
C ARG A 99 -4.72 -15.37 -28.15
N MET A 100 -3.70 -16.24 -28.20
CA MET A 100 -2.44 -15.90 -28.88
C MET A 100 -2.65 -15.53 -30.34
N ARG A 101 -3.51 -16.25 -31.08
CA ARG A 101 -3.83 -15.91 -32.48
C ARG A 101 -4.54 -14.57 -32.59
N TYR A 102 -5.47 -14.28 -31.69
CA TYR A 102 -6.14 -12.97 -31.63
C TYR A 102 -5.17 -11.82 -31.32
N ILE A 103 -4.26 -12.02 -30.35
CA ILE A 103 -3.21 -11.05 -30.01
C ILE A 103 -2.29 -10.81 -31.20
N LEU A 104 -1.88 -11.88 -31.91
CA LEU A 104 -1.03 -11.77 -33.08
C LEU A 104 -1.70 -10.98 -34.22
N ALA A 105 -3.03 -11.15 -34.38
CA ALA A 105 -3.81 -10.44 -35.39
C ALA A 105 -3.99 -8.94 -35.05
N GLU A 106 -4.19 -8.60 -33.78
CA GLU A 106 -4.44 -7.22 -33.33
C GLU A 106 -3.16 -6.50 -32.84
N MET A 107 -1.99 -7.15 -32.94
CA MET A 107 -0.71 -6.69 -32.37
C MET A 107 -0.27 -5.31 -32.89
N SER A 108 -0.64 -4.95 -34.12
CA SER A 108 -0.29 -3.66 -34.74
C SER A 108 -1.04 -2.46 -34.15
N ARG A 109 -2.17 -2.69 -33.47
CA ARG A 109 -2.99 -1.64 -32.84
C ARG A 109 -2.75 -1.49 -31.35
N TYR A 110 -2.01 -2.42 -30.74
CA TYR A 110 -1.84 -2.45 -29.29
C TYR A 110 -0.44 -2.00 -28.86
N ASP A 111 -0.39 -1.00 -27.97
CA ASP A 111 0.87 -0.45 -27.48
C ASP A 111 1.44 -1.29 -26.33
N PHE A 112 2.05 -2.42 -26.68
CA PHE A 112 2.60 -3.39 -25.73
C PHE A 112 3.65 -2.78 -24.80
N LYS A 113 4.42 -1.81 -25.30
CA LYS A 113 5.46 -1.12 -24.54
C LYS A 113 4.85 -0.31 -23.40
N GLN A 114 3.73 0.38 -23.66
CA GLN A 114 3.00 1.13 -22.63
C GLN A 114 2.40 0.18 -21.59
N CYS A 115 1.76 -0.91 -21.99
CA CYS A 115 1.23 -1.92 -21.07
C CYS A 115 2.31 -2.47 -20.12
N LEU A 116 3.47 -2.85 -20.66
CA LEU A 116 4.59 -3.34 -19.86
C LEU A 116 5.14 -2.28 -18.88
N LEU A 117 5.16 -1.02 -19.30
CA LEU A 117 5.59 0.08 -18.43
C LEU A 117 4.63 0.23 -17.23
N GLN A 118 3.33 0.26 -17.49
CA GLN A 118 2.30 0.35 -16.45
C GLN A 118 2.36 -0.84 -15.48
N LEU A 119 2.56 -2.04 -16.01
CA LEU A 119 2.74 -3.24 -15.20
C LEU A 119 3.98 -3.14 -14.28
N LYS A 120 5.13 -2.70 -14.83
CA LYS A 120 6.36 -2.51 -14.03
C LYS A 120 6.16 -1.47 -12.93
N ILE A 121 5.50 -0.36 -13.24
CA ILE A 121 5.17 0.69 -12.27
C ILE A 121 4.27 0.12 -11.16
N GLY A 122 3.21 -0.60 -11.52
CA GLY A 122 2.29 -1.24 -10.57
C GLY A 122 2.97 -2.26 -9.65
N ILE A 123 3.81 -3.15 -10.20
CA ILE A 123 4.59 -4.13 -9.41
C ILE A 123 5.55 -3.40 -8.46
N GLY A 124 6.25 -2.39 -8.96
CA GLY A 124 7.24 -1.63 -8.19
C GLY A 124 6.60 -0.93 -7.00
N ILE A 125 5.48 -0.24 -7.20
CA ILE A 125 4.77 0.50 -6.15
C ILE A 125 4.16 -0.44 -5.12
N ASN A 126 3.51 -1.53 -5.54
CA ASN A 126 2.96 -2.53 -4.62
C ASN A 126 4.09 -3.17 -3.77
N SER A 127 5.23 -3.52 -4.38
CA SER A 127 6.37 -4.11 -3.67
C SER A 127 6.98 -3.16 -2.64
N ILE A 128 7.21 -1.89 -3.00
CA ILE A 128 7.67 -0.86 -2.06
C ILE A 128 6.66 -0.69 -0.93
N GLN A 129 5.36 -0.69 -1.25
CA GLN A 129 4.31 -0.58 -0.26
C GLN A 129 4.30 -1.72 0.74
N PHE A 130 4.54 -2.94 0.27
CA PHE A 130 4.63 -4.10 1.15
C PHE A 130 5.80 -3.97 2.13
N ILE A 131 6.99 -3.61 1.65
CA ILE A 131 8.18 -3.44 2.49
C ILE A 131 7.97 -2.33 3.52
N VAL A 132 7.48 -1.17 3.09
CA VAL A 132 7.26 -0.03 4.00
C VAL A 132 6.19 -0.37 5.04
N ALA A 133 5.11 -1.06 4.66
CA ALA A 133 4.08 -1.47 5.61
C ALA A 133 4.64 -2.37 6.73
N ILE A 134 5.60 -3.26 6.41
CA ILE A 134 6.28 -4.10 7.42
C ILE A 134 7.13 -3.23 8.36
N ILE A 135 7.94 -2.32 7.81
CA ILE A 135 8.80 -1.44 8.60
C ILE A 135 7.96 -0.56 9.54
N GLU A 136 6.94 0.10 9.00
CA GLU A 136 6.01 0.94 9.75
C GLU A 136 5.28 0.12 10.83
N ALA A 137 4.84 -1.10 10.53
CA ALA A 137 4.22 -1.96 11.53
C ALA A 137 5.13 -2.24 12.72
N ILE A 138 6.42 -2.51 12.48
CA ILE A 138 7.39 -2.72 13.56
C ILE A 138 7.57 -1.43 14.38
N LEU A 139 7.70 -0.29 13.71
CA LEU A 139 7.89 1.02 14.38
C LEU A 139 6.68 1.41 15.23
N TYR A 140 5.46 1.25 14.73
CA TYR A 140 4.24 1.54 15.50
C TYR A 140 4.02 0.56 16.65
N LEU A 141 4.45 -0.70 16.50
CA LEU A 141 4.39 -1.68 17.58
C LEU A 141 5.34 -1.31 18.72
N LEU A 142 6.60 -0.97 18.40
CA LEU A 142 7.58 -0.48 19.37
C LEU A 142 7.10 0.82 20.04
N SER A 143 6.58 1.77 19.25
CA SER A 143 6.04 3.04 19.75
C SER A 143 4.88 2.83 20.72
N SER A 144 3.99 1.88 20.42
CA SER A 144 2.84 1.53 21.27
C SER A 144 3.30 0.93 22.60
N ILE A 145 4.29 0.02 22.58
CA ILE A 145 4.87 -0.57 23.80
C ILE A 145 5.51 0.51 24.68
N LEU A 146 6.29 1.42 24.09
CA LEU A 146 6.94 2.52 24.80
C LEU A 146 5.92 3.50 25.39
N CYS A 147 4.87 3.85 24.64
CA CYS A 147 3.78 4.69 25.14
C CYS A 147 3.01 4.02 26.27
N CYS A 148 2.67 2.74 26.14
CA CYS A 148 2.05 1.97 27.23
C CYS A 148 2.92 2.01 28.49
N LYS A 149 4.22 1.79 28.36
CA LYS A 149 5.14 1.85 29.50
C LYS A 149 5.15 3.25 30.16
N GLN A 150 5.19 4.32 29.37
CA GLN A 150 5.17 5.70 29.89
C GLN A 150 3.83 6.09 30.52
N VAL A 151 2.71 5.65 29.96
CA VAL A 151 1.39 5.89 30.55
C VAL A 151 1.27 5.11 31.86
N CYS A 152 1.67 3.85 31.91
CA CYS A 152 1.62 3.07 33.15
C CYS A 152 2.51 3.65 34.26
N THR A 153 3.73 4.10 33.94
CA THR A 153 4.62 4.70 34.96
C THR A 153 4.15 6.07 35.44
N LYS A 154 3.54 6.90 34.57
CA LYS A 154 3.00 8.21 34.98
C LYS A 154 1.62 8.14 35.62
N CYS A 155 0.78 7.17 35.27
CA CYS A 155 -0.59 7.04 35.79
C CYS A 155 -0.70 6.15 37.04
N TYR A 156 0.21 5.18 37.25
CA TYR A 156 0.22 4.30 38.43
C TYR A 156 1.42 4.54 39.36
N GLY A 157 2.28 5.52 39.07
CA GLY A 157 3.51 5.82 39.81
C GLY A 157 3.38 6.86 40.92
N THR A 158 2.17 7.18 41.38
CA THR A 158 1.91 8.04 42.55
C THR A 158 0.83 7.43 43.41
#